data_AF-A0A5M9I1W2-F1
#
_entry.id   AF-A0A5M9I1W2-F1
#
_cell.length_a   1.000
_cell.length_b   1.000
_cell.length_c   1.000
_cell.angle_alpha   90.00
_cell.angle_beta   90.00
_cell.angle_gamma   90.00
#
_symmetry.space_group_name_H-M   'P 1'
#
loop_
_entity.id
_entity.type
_entity.pdbx_description
1 polymer ?
#
loop_
_entity_poly.entity_id
_entity_poly.type
_entity_poly.pdbx_seq_one_letter_code
_entity_poly.pdbx_strand_id
1 'polypeptide(L)'
;MKQLRKTEWRRGYPIKKNLALCAWVMMSLAGFTGILSHPENIPSLTACVLALAGAVLTLPRLLRYYRTTYHSLPALNRRLTKEEQEELLENENFETITELKTESLRWTDIAESAHWLRINGRYIPKELVILGGAEVTGNIMNRDMTPVIFLYATGDMVKIDLGVQVSVPKIRELNAYLWSCHHIFPGQADGKKTEELSSIFGEVYTDYLKEKEPEKESGVLADLIEDAGELRQKCIERMPSYLKKVDEKVWWTEKTRKKMEQWKADRENTL
;
A
#
# COMPACT_ATOMS: atom_id res chain seq x y z
N MET A 1 -14.68 -8.82 17.50
CA MET A 1 -14.43 -7.64 16.62
C MET A 1 -13.43 -8.09 15.57
N LYS A 2 -13.79 -8.02 14.29
CA LYS A 2 -12.95 -8.52 13.18
C LYS A 2 -11.59 -7.84 13.11
N GLN A 3 -10.57 -8.53 12.59
CA GLN A 3 -9.17 -8.13 12.65
C GLN A 3 -8.91 -6.75 12.03
N LEU A 4 -9.43 -6.50 10.82
CA LEU A 4 -9.31 -5.21 10.13
C LEU A 4 -9.82 -4.04 10.98
N ARG A 5 -11.01 -4.19 11.57
CA ARG A 5 -11.60 -3.16 12.42
C ARG A 5 -10.69 -2.86 13.62
N LYS A 6 -10.13 -3.89 14.27
CA LYS A 6 -9.19 -3.69 15.39
C LYS A 6 -7.96 -2.87 14.96
N THR A 7 -7.39 -3.18 13.79
CA THR A 7 -6.22 -2.47 13.23
C THR A 7 -6.55 -1.02 12.87
N GLU A 8 -7.69 -0.75 12.25
CA GLU A 8 -8.16 0.62 11.95
C GLU A 8 -8.32 1.48 13.20
N TRP A 9 -8.95 0.91 14.23
CA TRP A 9 -9.19 1.60 15.50
C TRP A 9 -7.88 1.89 16.24
N ARG A 10 -6.95 0.94 16.26
CA ARG A 10 -5.62 1.14 16.85
C ARG A 10 -4.85 2.29 16.18
N ARG A 11 -5.07 2.52 14.88
CA ARG A 11 -4.47 3.64 14.13
C ARG A 11 -5.25 4.95 14.22
N GLY A 12 -6.40 4.92 14.86
CA GLY A 12 -7.29 6.07 15.02
C GLY A 12 -7.84 6.57 13.69
N TYR A 13 -7.89 5.76 12.63
CA TYR A 13 -8.44 6.19 11.34
C TYR A 13 -9.90 6.65 11.43
N PRO A 14 -10.80 5.99 12.18
CA PRO A 14 -12.15 6.49 12.39
C PRO A 14 -12.17 7.88 13.05
N ILE A 15 -11.28 8.12 14.02
CA ILE A 15 -11.15 9.41 14.70
C ILE A 15 -10.63 10.48 13.75
N LYS A 16 -9.60 10.16 12.96
CA LYS A 16 -9.02 11.06 11.95
C LYS A 16 -10.03 11.44 10.88
N LYS A 17 -10.90 10.50 10.44
CA LYS A 17 -12.02 10.78 9.52
C LYS A 17 -12.99 11.80 10.10
N ASN A 18 -13.42 11.60 11.34
CA ASN A 18 -14.35 12.52 11.99
C ASN A 18 -13.72 13.89 12.23
N LEU A 19 -12.45 13.94 12.68
CA LEU A 19 -11.72 15.19 12.85
C LEU A 19 -11.56 15.96 11.53
N ALA A 20 -11.22 15.28 10.43
CA ALA A 20 -11.10 15.90 9.11
C ALA A 20 -12.45 16.46 8.62
N LEU A 21 -13.55 15.73 8.85
CA LEU A 21 -14.90 16.18 8.53
C LEU A 21 -15.28 17.41 9.38
N CYS A 22 -15.06 17.35 10.71
CA CYS A 22 -15.32 18.46 11.62
C CYS A 22 -14.52 19.71 11.23
N ALA A 23 -13.23 19.57 10.92
CA ALA A 23 -12.39 20.68 10.48
C ALA A 23 -12.90 21.29 9.17
N TRP A 24 -13.33 20.46 8.22
CA TRP A 24 -13.89 20.94 6.95
C TRP A 24 -15.23 21.65 7.14
N VAL A 25 -16.12 21.13 7.99
CA VAL A 25 -17.39 21.78 8.34
C VAL A 25 -17.16 23.13 9.03
N MET A 26 -16.22 23.20 9.98
CA MET A 26 -15.87 24.45 10.66
C MET A 26 -15.31 25.50 9.70
N MET A 27 -14.42 25.10 8.78
CA MET A 27 -13.89 25.99 7.74
C MET A 27 -15.00 26.53 6.84
N SER A 28 -15.92 25.65 6.42
CA SER A 28 -17.06 26.04 5.59
C SER A 28 -17.98 27.01 6.33
N LEU A 29 -18.33 26.70 7.58
CA LEU A 29 -19.21 27.52 8.41
C LEU A 29 -18.60 28.90 8.66
N ALA A 30 -17.31 28.98 9.01
CA ALA A 30 -16.62 30.25 9.22
C ALA A 30 -16.62 31.13 7.96
N GLY A 31 -16.43 30.52 6.79
CA GLY A 31 -16.55 31.20 5.50
C GLY A 31 -17.95 31.77 5.25
N PHE A 32 -19.00 31.01 5.57
CA PHE A 32 -20.38 31.48 5.44
C PHE A 32 -20.74 32.58 6.46
N THR A 33 -20.39 32.41 7.73
CA THR A 33 -20.70 33.39 8.79
C THR A 33 -19.95 34.71 8.59
N GLY A 34 -18.72 34.65 8.09
CA GLY A 34 -17.93 35.85 7.84
C GLY A 34 -18.49 36.73 6.72
N ILE A 35 -19.10 36.12 5.68
CA ILE A 35 -19.80 36.86 4.63
C ILE A 35 -21.06 37.56 5.18
N LEU A 36 -21.83 36.89 6.04
CA LEU A 36 -23.04 37.49 6.63
C LEU A 36 -22.73 38.62 7.63
N SER A 37 -21.62 38.51 8.39
CA SER A 37 -21.37 39.38 9.54
C SER A 37 -20.65 40.68 9.17
N HIS A 38 -19.84 40.70 8.10
CA HIS A 38 -19.01 41.86 7.74
C HIS A 38 -18.97 42.10 6.22
N PRO A 39 -20.10 42.52 5.61
CA PRO A 39 -20.17 42.76 4.16
C PRO A 39 -19.31 43.95 3.70
N GLU A 40 -18.92 44.85 4.60
CA GLU A 40 -18.27 46.12 4.24
C GLU A 40 -16.74 46.09 4.35
N ASN A 41 -16.17 45.05 4.96
CA ASN A 41 -14.73 44.92 5.14
C ASN A 41 -14.13 44.02 4.04
N ILE A 42 -13.63 44.67 2.99
CA ILE A 42 -13.09 44.01 1.78
C ILE A 42 -12.03 42.93 2.13
N PRO A 43 -11.03 43.19 3.00
CA PRO A 43 -10.10 42.16 3.46
C PRO A 43 -10.76 40.91 4.07
N SER A 44 -11.75 41.07 4.96
CA SER A 44 -12.43 39.92 5.57
C SER A 44 -13.30 39.17 4.57
N LEU A 45 -13.95 39.90 3.67
CA LEU A 45 -14.78 39.31 2.61
C LEU A 45 -13.91 38.48 1.65
N THR A 46 -12.72 38.99 1.31
CA THR A 46 -11.73 38.29 0.48
C THR A 46 -11.25 37.00 1.17
N ALA A 47 -10.97 37.05 2.47
CA ALA A 47 -10.58 35.88 3.25
C ALA A 47 -11.71 34.82 3.32
N CYS A 48 -12.96 35.24 3.45
CA CYS A 48 -14.12 34.33 3.48
C CYS A 48 -14.35 33.64 2.14
N VAL A 49 -14.22 34.37 1.03
CA VAL A 49 -14.32 33.81 -0.32
C VAL A 49 -13.20 32.79 -0.57
N LEU A 50 -11.96 33.10 -0.15
CA LEU A 50 -10.84 32.16 -0.24
C LEU A 50 -11.06 30.90 0.60
N ALA A 51 -11.63 31.03 1.81
CA ALA A 51 -11.96 29.90 2.68
C ALA A 51 -13.02 28.98 2.04
N LEU A 52 -14.10 29.55 1.47
CA LEU A 52 -15.13 28.79 0.77
C LEU A 52 -14.60 28.12 -0.50
N ALA A 53 -13.80 28.84 -1.29
CA ALA A 53 -13.12 28.26 -2.45
C ALA A 53 -12.22 27.08 -2.04
N GLY A 54 -11.46 27.22 -0.96
CA GLY A 54 -10.66 26.14 -0.37
C GLY A 54 -11.50 24.94 0.07
N ALA A 55 -12.65 25.18 0.71
CA ALA A 55 -13.58 24.11 1.12
C ALA A 55 -14.13 23.33 -0.09
N VAL A 56 -14.53 24.03 -1.16
CA VAL A 56 -14.99 23.41 -2.41
C VAL A 56 -13.88 22.59 -3.06
N LEU A 57 -12.67 23.12 -3.15
CA LEU A 57 -11.52 22.42 -3.74
C LEU A 57 -11.08 21.19 -2.93
N THR A 58 -11.27 21.20 -1.61
CA THR A 58 -10.89 20.09 -0.73
C THR A 58 -11.97 19.02 -0.60
N LEU A 59 -13.22 19.32 -0.96
CA LEU A 59 -14.36 18.39 -0.86
C LEU A 59 -14.13 17.06 -1.62
N PRO A 60 -13.65 17.02 -2.88
CA PRO A 60 -13.40 15.75 -3.56
C PRO A 60 -12.36 14.87 -2.85
N ARG A 61 -11.34 15.50 -2.26
CA ARG A 61 -10.30 14.81 -1.48
C ARG A 61 -10.87 14.25 -0.18
N LEU A 62 -11.70 15.02 0.51
CA LEU A 62 -12.38 14.60 1.74
C LEU A 62 -13.37 13.45 1.47
N LEU A 63 -14.17 13.57 0.41
CA LEU A 63 -15.10 12.51 -0.01
C LEU A 63 -14.34 11.23 -0.35
N ARG A 64 -13.20 11.34 -1.06
CA ARG A 64 -12.34 10.19 -1.34
C ARG A 64 -11.81 9.55 -0.05
N TYR A 65 -11.33 10.35 0.90
CA TYR A 65 -10.84 9.88 2.19
C TYR A 65 -11.92 9.18 3.03
N TYR A 66 -13.15 9.70 2.99
CA TYR A 66 -14.27 9.12 3.73
C TYR A 66 -14.78 7.83 3.07
N ARG A 67 -14.87 7.81 1.73
CA ARG A 67 -15.27 6.64 0.93
C ARG A 67 -14.28 5.49 1.01
N THR A 68 -13.01 5.73 1.32
CA THR A 68 -12.04 4.65 1.58
C THR A 68 -12.56 3.74 2.68
N THR A 69 -12.86 2.49 2.36
CA THR A 69 -13.40 1.49 3.27
C THR A 69 -12.45 1.22 4.44
N TYR A 70 -11.26 0.68 4.14
CA TYR A 70 -10.23 0.30 5.11
C TYR A 70 -8.88 0.87 4.67
N HIS A 71 -8.32 1.83 5.41
CA HIS A 71 -6.98 2.36 5.12
C HIS A 71 -5.87 1.30 5.23
N SER A 72 -6.14 0.22 5.98
CA SER A 72 -5.27 -0.94 6.08
C SER A 72 -5.25 -1.82 4.82
N LEU A 73 -6.19 -1.69 3.87
CA LEU A 73 -6.25 -2.48 2.62
C LEU A 73 -6.32 -1.57 1.36
N PRO A 74 -5.27 -0.77 1.10
CA PRO A 74 -5.32 0.27 0.07
C PRO A 74 -5.56 -0.25 -1.36
N ALA A 75 -4.99 -1.40 -1.75
CA ALA A 75 -5.12 -1.95 -3.11
C ALA A 75 -6.56 -2.39 -3.43
N LEU A 76 -7.24 -3.00 -2.46
CA LEU A 76 -8.54 -3.63 -2.69
C LEU A 76 -9.73 -2.70 -2.41
N ASN A 77 -9.50 -1.54 -1.78
CA ASN A 77 -10.54 -0.57 -1.43
C ASN A 77 -11.43 -0.09 -2.58
N ARG A 78 -10.92 -0.11 -3.81
CA ARG A 78 -11.68 0.33 -4.99
C ARG A 78 -12.55 -0.77 -5.58
N ARG A 79 -12.24 -2.03 -5.26
CA ARG A 79 -12.77 -3.22 -5.94
C ARG A 79 -13.65 -4.07 -5.01
N LEU A 80 -13.37 -4.04 -3.71
CA LEU A 80 -14.06 -4.84 -2.70
C LEU A 80 -14.84 -3.98 -1.70
N THR A 81 -15.99 -4.48 -1.29
CA THR A 81 -16.81 -3.94 -0.20
C THR A 81 -16.16 -4.18 1.17
N LYS A 82 -16.74 -3.60 2.24
CA LYS A 82 -16.22 -3.78 3.61
C LYS A 82 -16.29 -5.23 4.08
N GLU A 83 -17.38 -5.90 3.72
CA GLU A 83 -17.68 -7.26 4.17
C GLU A 83 -16.77 -8.27 3.47
N GLU A 84 -16.60 -8.14 2.15
CA GLU A 84 -15.67 -8.96 1.36
C GLU A 84 -14.22 -8.81 1.87
N GLN A 85 -13.77 -7.59 2.15
CA GLN A 85 -12.42 -7.38 2.70
C GLN A 85 -12.22 -8.02 4.08
N GLU A 86 -13.28 -8.04 4.90
CA GLU A 86 -13.24 -8.64 6.21
C GLU A 86 -13.20 -10.17 6.16
N GLU A 87 -13.96 -10.77 5.24
CA GLU A 87 -14.02 -12.21 5.02
C GLU A 87 -12.66 -12.76 4.57
N LEU A 88 -11.98 -12.06 3.67
CA LEU A 88 -10.64 -12.41 3.18
C LEU A 88 -9.54 -12.52 4.26
N LEU A 89 -9.75 -11.90 5.43
CA LEU A 89 -8.79 -11.88 6.54
C LEU A 89 -9.30 -12.61 7.78
N GLU A 90 -10.49 -13.21 7.73
CA GLU A 90 -11.12 -13.82 8.89
C GLU A 90 -10.38 -15.09 9.34
N ASN A 91 -9.91 -15.88 8.37
CA ASN A 91 -9.22 -17.16 8.60
C ASN A 91 -7.68 -17.04 8.68
N GLU A 92 -7.15 -15.83 8.56
CA GLU A 92 -5.71 -15.60 8.48
C GLU A 92 -5.06 -15.42 9.86
N ASN A 93 -4.03 -16.23 10.11
CA ASN A 93 -3.25 -16.20 11.34
C ASN A 93 -1.94 -15.46 11.09
N PHE A 94 -1.81 -14.28 11.70
CA PHE A 94 -0.63 -13.43 11.53
C PHE A 94 0.44 -13.72 12.57
N GLU A 95 1.61 -14.16 12.09
CA GLU A 95 2.81 -14.36 12.88
C GLU A 95 3.82 -13.25 12.60
N THR A 96 4.54 -12.84 13.64
CA THR A 96 5.54 -11.77 13.46
C THR A 96 6.80 -12.35 12.84
N ILE A 97 7.29 -11.73 11.76
CA ILE A 97 8.57 -12.08 11.13
C ILE A 97 9.70 -11.65 12.06
N THR A 98 10.23 -12.60 12.84
CA THR A 98 11.23 -12.33 13.88
C THR A 98 12.61 -12.02 13.30
N GLU A 99 12.89 -12.55 12.12
CA GLU A 99 14.12 -12.40 11.34
C GLU A 99 14.35 -10.93 10.96
N LEU A 100 13.26 -10.19 10.76
CA LEU A 100 13.27 -8.77 10.41
C LEU A 100 13.21 -7.85 11.63
N LYS A 101 12.90 -8.37 12.84
CA LYS A 101 12.87 -7.60 14.11
C LYS A 101 14.28 -7.26 14.64
N THR A 102 15.06 -6.59 13.81
CA THR A 102 16.37 -6.05 14.19
C THR A 102 16.28 -4.55 14.42
N GLU A 103 17.08 -4.03 15.35
CA GLU A 103 17.23 -2.60 15.74
C GLU A 103 16.23 -1.61 15.13
N SER A 104 16.45 -1.17 13.88
CA SER A 104 15.64 -0.14 13.21
C SER A 104 14.22 -0.57 12.82
N LEU A 105 13.98 -1.86 12.62
CA LEU A 105 12.67 -2.44 12.28
C LEU A 105 11.95 -3.05 13.49
N ARG A 106 12.57 -3.04 14.68
CA ARG A 106 12.01 -3.63 15.91
C ARG A 106 10.62 -3.08 16.25
N TRP A 107 10.40 -1.80 16.00
CA TRP A 107 9.15 -1.09 16.31
C TRP A 107 8.16 -1.10 15.15
N THR A 108 8.55 -1.63 13.99
CA THR A 108 7.69 -1.76 12.83
C THR A 108 6.86 -3.03 12.96
N ASP A 109 5.55 -2.90 12.79
CA ASP A 109 4.65 -4.05 12.70
C ASP A 109 4.88 -4.75 11.36
N ILE A 110 5.69 -5.82 11.36
CA ILE A 110 5.91 -6.70 10.20
C ILE A 110 5.47 -8.10 10.62
N ALA A 111 4.42 -8.60 10.00
CA ALA A 111 3.89 -9.93 10.24
C ALA A 111 3.46 -10.57 8.93
N GLU A 112 3.42 -11.88 8.87
CA GLU A 112 2.92 -12.63 7.72
C GLU A 112 1.89 -13.67 8.15
N SER A 113 1.13 -14.13 7.17
CA SER A 113 0.10 -15.17 7.27
C SER A 113 0.17 -16.04 6.01
N ALA A 114 -0.81 -16.90 5.76
CA ALA A 114 -0.78 -17.80 4.60
C ALA A 114 -0.74 -17.02 3.29
N HIS A 115 -1.63 -16.05 3.08
CA HIS A 115 -1.72 -15.28 1.84
C HIS A 115 -1.34 -13.81 1.99
N TRP A 116 -1.19 -13.31 3.23
CA TRP A 116 -0.95 -11.87 3.47
C TRP A 116 0.35 -11.56 4.17
N LEU A 117 0.90 -10.41 3.82
CA LEU A 117 1.93 -9.70 4.55
C LEU A 117 1.30 -8.45 5.20
N ARG A 118 1.54 -8.26 6.50
CA ARG A 118 1.14 -7.06 7.23
C ARG A 118 2.38 -6.20 7.48
N ILE A 119 2.45 -5.04 6.83
CA ILE A 119 3.51 -4.04 7.02
C ILE A 119 2.90 -2.76 7.55
N ASN A 120 3.38 -2.35 8.72
CA ASN A 120 2.96 -1.17 9.44
C ASN A 120 1.42 -1.03 9.41
N GLY A 121 0.70 -2.04 9.92
CA GLY A 121 -0.77 -2.08 9.97
C GLY A 121 -1.50 -2.04 8.63
N ARG A 122 -0.82 -2.27 7.50
CA ARG A 122 -1.43 -2.44 6.18
C ARG A 122 -1.22 -3.86 5.68
N TYR A 123 -2.24 -4.42 5.05
CA TYR A 123 -2.27 -5.78 4.55
C TYR A 123 -2.00 -5.80 3.05
N ILE A 124 -1.15 -6.72 2.63
CA ILE A 124 -0.63 -6.88 1.27
C ILE A 124 -0.82 -8.35 0.89
N PRO A 125 -1.62 -8.68 -0.12
CA PRO A 125 -1.74 -10.04 -0.64
C PRO A 125 -0.45 -10.43 -1.36
N LYS A 126 0.22 -11.48 -0.90
CA LYS A 126 1.55 -11.88 -1.38
C LYS A 126 1.52 -12.27 -2.86
N GLU A 127 0.54 -13.10 -3.24
CA GLU A 127 0.43 -13.63 -4.61
C GLU A 127 0.09 -12.57 -5.65
N LEU A 128 -0.68 -11.54 -5.27
CA LEU A 128 -1.00 -10.45 -6.19
C LEU A 128 0.14 -9.46 -6.40
N VAL A 129 1.20 -9.46 -5.58
CA VAL A 129 2.31 -8.51 -5.72
C VAL A 129 3.38 -9.04 -6.68
N ILE A 130 3.65 -8.27 -7.74
CA ILE A 130 4.70 -8.59 -8.71
C ILE A 130 6.02 -7.92 -8.31
N LEU A 131 6.00 -6.59 -8.13
CA LEU A 131 7.19 -5.84 -7.73
C LEU A 131 6.98 -5.24 -6.35
N GLY A 132 8.02 -5.23 -5.53
CA GLY A 132 7.96 -4.61 -4.22
C GLY A 132 9.34 -4.37 -3.62
N GLY A 133 9.49 -3.23 -2.95
CA GLY A 133 10.75 -2.89 -2.32
C GLY A 133 10.68 -1.62 -1.48
N ALA A 134 11.48 -1.62 -0.41
CA ALA A 134 11.79 -0.45 0.37
C ALA A 134 12.85 0.40 -0.33
N GLU A 135 12.74 1.72 -0.20
CA GLU A 135 13.58 2.68 -0.89
C GLU A 135 14.14 3.75 0.05
N VAL A 136 15.27 4.33 -0.36
CA VAL A 136 15.85 5.47 0.33
C VAL A 136 15.09 6.73 -0.08
N THR A 137 14.53 7.44 0.89
CA THR A 137 13.84 8.71 0.64
C THR A 137 14.83 9.79 0.24
N GLY A 138 14.78 10.25 -1.02
CA GLY A 138 15.51 11.44 -1.49
C GLY A 138 14.84 12.78 -1.13
N ASN A 139 13.64 12.74 -0.54
CA ASN A 139 12.85 13.94 -0.20
C ASN A 139 13.29 14.53 1.17
N ILE A 140 13.70 15.80 1.15
CA ILE A 140 14.15 16.56 2.33
C ILE A 140 13.06 16.60 3.43
N MET A 141 11.78 16.61 3.06
CA MET A 141 10.64 16.72 4.00
C MET A 141 10.24 15.40 4.67
N ASN A 142 10.69 14.24 4.16
CA ASN A 142 10.34 12.90 4.64
C ASN A 142 11.57 12.08 5.06
N ARG A 143 12.65 12.72 5.53
CA ARG A 143 13.91 12.05 5.88
C ARG A 143 13.76 10.95 6.94
N ASP A 144 12.75 11.06 7.80
CA ASP A 144 12.59 10.18 8.96
C ASP A 144 11.77 8.91 8.67
N MET A 145 11.37 8.72 7.40
CA MET A 145 10.45 7.67 6.99
C MET A 145 10.98 6.91 5.77
N THR A 146 10.95 5.58 5.84
CA THR A 146 11.31 4.68 4.74
C THR A 146 10.04 4.15 4.07
N PRO A 147 9.77 4.51 2.81
CA PRO A 147 8.66 3.96 2.06
C PRO A 147 8.99 2.57 1.52
N VAL A 148 7.95 1.74 1.42
CA VAL A 148 7.92 0.49 0.67
C VAL A 148 6.84 0.64 -0.39
N ILE A 149 7.21 0.40 -1.65
CA ILE A 149 6.32 0.50 -2.79
C ILE A 149 6.01 -0.91 -3.26
N PHE A 150 4.74 -1.19 -3.55
CA PHE A 150 4.26 -2.45 -4.09
C PHE A 150 3.46 -2.19 -5.36
N LEU A 151 3.77 -2.93 -6.42
CA LEU A 151 3.02 -2.95 -7.67
C LEU A 151 2.38 -4.33 -7.83
N TYR A 152 1.07 -4.31 -8.01
CA TYR A 152 0.22 -5.48 -8.05
C TYR A 152 0.01 -5.93 -9.50
N ALA A 153 -0.30 -7.22 -9.68
CA ALA A 153 -0.69 -7.78 -10.96
C ALA A 153 -1.95 -7.11 -11.54
N THR A 154 -2.76 -6.50 -10.67
CA THR A 154 -3.93 -5.70 -11.04
C THR A 154 -3.59 -4.33 -11.62
N GLY A 155 -2.32 -3.94 -11.63
CA GLY A 155 -1.83 -2.61 -12.01
C GLY A 155 -1.84 -1.59 -10.87
N ASP A 156 -2.45 -1.89 -9.72
CA ASP A 156 -2.50 -0.95 -8.59
C ASP A 156 -1.13 -0.76 -7.95
N MET A 157 -0.81 0.49 -7.62
CA MET A 157 0.38 0.84 -6.85
C MET A 157 0.02 1.24 -5.43
N VAL A 158 0.70 0.64 -4.46
CA VAL A 158 0.56 0.98 -3.04
C VAL A 158 1.89 1.41 -2.48
N LYS A 159 1.91 2.62 -1.91
CA LYS A 159 3.02 3.12 -1.10
C LYS A 159 2.67 3.01 0.38
N ILE A 160 3.54 2.36 1.14
CA ILE A 160 3.42 2.14 2.57
C ILE A 160 4.61 2.79 3.25
N ASP A 161 4.36 3.54 4.30
CA ASP A 161 5.43 4.08 5.13
C ASP A 161 5.74 3.08 6.26
N LEU A 162 7.02 2.77 6.48
CA LEU A 162 7.44 1.95 7.62
C LEU A 162 7.29 2.69 8.95
N GLY A 163 7.15 4.02 8.94
CA GLY A 163 7.04 4.88 10.13
C GLY A 163 8.36 5.06 10.88
N VAL A 164 9.45 4.53 10.32
CA VAL A 164 10.81 4.61 10.85
C VAL A 164 11.79 4.81 9.70
N GLN A 165 12.91 5.44 10.00
CA GLN A 165 14.03 5.52 9.09
C GLN A 165 14.85 4.23 9.17
N VAL A 166 15.01 3.56 8.04
CA VAL A 166 15.75 2.32 7.92
C VAL A 166 17.06 2.57 7.18
N SER A 167 18.16 2.01 7.69
CA SER A 167 19.47 2.14 7.05
C SER A 167 19.50 1.40 5.70
N VAL A 168 20.33 1.86 4.76
CA VAL A 168 20.48 1.23 3.42
C VAL A 168 20.77 -0.27 3.50
N PRO A 169 21.67 -0.76 4.39
CA PRO A 169 21.88 -2.21 4.54
C PRO A 169 20.62 -2.96 4.97
N LYS A 170 19.78 -2.36 5.83
CA LYS A 170 18.54 -2.97 6.31
C LYS A 170 17.42 -2.92 5.27
N ILE A 171 17.36 -1.87 4.46
CA ILE A 171 16.51 -1.82 3.26
C ILE A 171 16.86 -2.99 2.32
N ARG A 172 18.16 -3.25 2.09
CA ARG A 172 18.60 -4.40 1.28
C ARG A 172 18.22 -5.74 1.91
N GLU A 173 18.35 -5.89 3.23
CA GLU A 173 17.91 -7.10 3.93
C GLU A 173 16.39 -7.32 3.80
N LEU A 174 15.57 -6.27 3.94
CA LEU A 174 14.12 -6.34 3.74
C LEU A 174 13.77 -6.73 2.31
N ASN A 175 14.37 -6.08 1.31
CA ASN A 175 14.10 -6.39 -0.10
C ASN A 175 14.53 -7.81 -0.47
N ALA A 176 15.64 -8.28 0.11
CA ALA A 176 16.09 -9.66 -0.06
C ALA A 176 15.14 -10.67 0.58
N TYR A 177 14.57 -10.35 1.74
CA TYR A 177 13.54 -11.18 2.37
C TYR A 177 12.29 -11.26 1.48
N LEU A 178 11.76 -10.12 1.02
CA LEU A 178 10.61 -10.07 0.11
C LEU A 178 10.84 -10.90 -1.18
N TRP A 179 12.05 -10.81 -1.74
CA TRP A 179 12.45 -11.58 -2.91
C TRP A 179 12.53 -13.08 -2.62
N SER A 180 13.31 -13.47 -1.61
CA SER A 180 13.64 -14.88 -1.33
C SER A 180 12.46 -15.66 -0.78
N CYS A 181 11.58 -15.02 0.00
CA CYS A 181 10.48 -15.66 0.71
C CYS A 181 9.12 -15.44 0.03
N HIS A 182 8.95 -14.41 -0.79
CA HIS A 182 7.64 -14.13 -1.42
C HIS A 182 7.70 -13.97 -2.93
N HIS A 183 8.88 -14.19 -3.55
CA HIS A 183 9.07 -14.00 -4.99
C HIS A 183 8.62 -12.60 -5.47
N ILE A 184 8.71 -11.61 -4.58
CA ILE A 184 8.40 -10.21 -4.88
C ILE A 184 9.66 -9.59 -5.45
N PHE A 185 9.62 -9.24 -6.74
CA PHE A 185 10.78 -8.72 -7.44
C PHE A 185 11.18 -7.35 -6.87
N PRO A 186 12.47 -7.14 -6.52
CA PRO A 186 12.94 -5.84 -6.09
C PRO A 186 12.83 -4.86 -7.26
N GLY A 187 11.91 -3.91 -7.17
CA GLY A 187 11.79 -2.80 -8.11
C GLY A 187 12.55 -1.58 -7.62
N GLN A 188 13.27 -0.90 -8.52
CA GLN A 188 13.55 0.53 -8.33
C GLN A 188 12.35 1.32 -8.84
N ALA A 189 11.76 2.16 -8.00
CA ALA A 189 10.75 3.14 -8.37
C ALA A 189 11.42 4.34 -9.05
N ASP A 190 11.96 4.09 -10.23
CA ASP A 190 11.93 5.15 -11.23
C ASP A 190 10.45 5.36 -11.58
N GLY A 191 9.88 6.46 -11.12
CA GLY A 191 8.43 6.71 -11.19
C GLY A 191 7.87 6.52 -12.60
N LYS A 192 8.66 6.85 -13.63
CA LYS A 192 8.26 6.65 -15.04
C LYS A 192 8.15 5.16 -15.40
N LYS A 193 9.10 4.33 -14.94
CA LYS A 193 9.07 2.87 -15.17
C LYS A 193 7.94 2.21 -14.39
N THR A 194 7.65 2.69 -13.18
CA THR A 194 6.56 2.12 -12.37
C THR A 194 5.18 2.47 -12.94
N GLU A 195 5.00 3.66 -13.50
CA GLU A 195 3.78 4.04 -14.23
C GLU A 195 3.57 3.20 -15.50
N GLU A 196 4.64 2.99 -16.29
CA GLU A 196 4.59 2.12 -17.48
C GLU A 196 4.15 0.69 -17.11
N LEU A 197 4.75 0.12 -16.07
CA LEU A 197 4.39 -1.21 -15.59
C LEU A 197 2.97 -1.27 -15.00
N SER A 198 2.55 -0.23 -14.27
CA SER A 198 1.19 -0.10 -13.74
C SER A 198 0.15 -0.13 -14.87
N SER A 199 0.41 0.57 -15.99
CA SER A 199 -0.42 0.52 -17.18
C SER A 199 -0.47 -0.88 -17.79
N ILE A 200 0.70 -1.49 -18.02
CA ILE A 200 0.81 -2.83 -18.62
C ILE A 200 0.06 -3.88 -17.79
N PHE A 201 0.25 -3.87 -16.46
CA PHE A 201 -0.42 -4.83 -15.58
C PHE A 201 -1.92 -4.57 -15.48
N GLY A 202 -2.33 -3.30 -15.49
CA GLY A 202 -3.75 -2.94 -15.57
C GLY A 202 -4.43 -3.47 -16.84
N GLU A 203 -3.75 -3.39 -17.99
CA GLU A 203 -4.23 -3.97 -19.25
C GLU A 203 -4.33 -5.49 -19.17
N VAL A 204 -3.26 -6.17 -18.71
CA VAL A 204 -3.24 -7.63 -18.54
C VAL A 204 -4.38 -8.10 -17.64
N TYR A 205 -4.59 -7.43 -16.51
CA TYR A 205 -5.68 -7.77 -15.60
C TYR A 205 -7.05 -7.52 -16.20
N THR A 206 -7.22 -6.44 -16.97
CA THR A 206 -8.48 -6.15 -17.67
C THR A 206 -8.81 -7.24 -18.69
N ASP A 207 -7.81 -7.70 -19.44
CA ASP A 207 -7.99 -8.79 -20.40
C ASP A 207 -8.23 -10.14 -19.70
N TYR A 208 -7.58 -10.38 -18.57
CA TYR A 208 -7.83 -11.55 -17.72
C TYR A 208 -9.29 -11.58 -17.24
N LEU A 209 -9.85 -10.46 -16.78
CA LEU A 209 -11.25 -10.38 -16.39
C LEU A 209 -12.21 -10.62 -17.55
N LYS A 210 -11.88 -10.16 -18.77
CA LYS A 210 -12.69 -10.45 -19.96
C LYS A 210 -12.66 -11.92 -20.33
N GLU A 211 -11.53 -12.60 -20.15
CA GLU A 211 -11.37 -14.03 -20.45
C GLU A 211 -12.14 -14.91 -19.46
N LYS A 212 -12.13 -14.56 -18.16
CA LYS A 212 -12.82 -15.33 -17.12
C LYS A 212 -14.33 -15.04 -17.06
N GLU A 213 -14.80 -13.95 -17.66
CA GLU A 213 -16.20 -13.48 -17.63
C GLU A 213 -16.89 -13.65 -16.27
N PRO A 214 -16.32 -13.12 -15.18
CA PRO A 214 -16.84 -13.40 -13.85
C PRO A 214 -18.16 -12.66 -13.61
N GLU A 215 -19.07 -13.27 -12.85
CA GLU A 215 -20.28 -12.58 -12.37
C GLU A 215 -19.93 -11.37 -11.49
N LYS A 216 -18.83 -11.46 -10.72
CA LYS A 216 -18.29 -10.41 -9.88
C LYS A 216 -16.77 -10.44 -9.84
N GLU A 217 -16.13 -9.27 -9.91
CA GLU A 217 -14.67 -9.12 -9.76
C GLU A 217 -14.16 -9.63 -8.41
N SER A 218 -14.98 -9.52 -7.35
CA SER A 218 -14.57 -9.93 -6.00
C SER A 218 -14.28 -11.42 -5.86
N GLY A 219 -15.00 -12.29 -6.58
CA GLY A 219 -14.72 -13.72 -6.61
C GLY A 219 -13.35 -14.01 -7.22
N VAL A 220 -13.06 -13.41 -8.38
CA VAL A 220 -11.75 -13.56 -9.04
C VAL A 220 -10.61 -13.04 -8.16
N LEU A 221 -10.81 -11.92 -7.48
CA LEU A 221 -9.80 -11.38 -6.57
C LEU A 221 -9.54 -12.29 -5.37
N ALA A 222 -10.58 -12.97 -4.84
CA ALA A 222 -10.41 -13.94 -3.77
C ALA A 222 -9.55 -15.12 -4.24
N ASP A 223 -9.88 -15.70 -5.41
CA ASP A 223 -9.12 -16.79 -6.02
C ASP A 223 -7.66 -16.39 -6.27
N LEU A 224 -7.42 -15.18 -6.79
CA LEU A 224 -6.08 -14.66 -7.04
C LEU A 224 -5.27 -14.36 -5.75
N ILE A 225 -5.92 -14.13 -4.62
CA ILE A 225 -5.22 -13.97 -3.34
C ILE A 225 -4.68 -15.33 -2.88
N GLU A 226 -5.41 -16.41 -3.15
CA GLU A 226 -4.97 -17.77 -2.87
C GLU A 226 -3.89 -18.21 -3.86
N ASP A 227 -4.12 -18.03 -5.17
CA ASP A 227 -3.18 -18.35 -6.24
C ASP A 227 -3.34 -17.40 -7.44
N ALA A 228 -2.36 -16.53 -7.65
CA ALA A 228 -2.28 -15.63 -8.81
C ALA A 228 -1.35 -16.14 -9.92
N GLY A 229 -0.86 -17.39 -9.87
CA GLY A 229 0.22 -17.90 -10.72
C GLY A 229 0.04 -17.62 -12.21
N GLU A 230 -1.16 -17.89 -12.74
CA GLU A 230 -1.51 -17.63 -14.15
C GLU A 230 -1.39 -16.14 -14.48
N LEU A 231 -2.01 -15.27 -13.69
CA LEU A 231 -1.99 -13.82 -13.90
C LEU A 231 -0.57 -13.26 -13.75
N ARG A 232 0.19 -13.71 -12.74
CA ARG A 232 1.59 -13.32 -12.53
C ARG A 232 2.43 -13.66 -13.74
N GLN A 233 2.26 -14.85 -14.32
CA GLN A 233 2.98 -15.25 -15.50
C GLN A 233 2.65 -14.34 -16.69
N LYS A 234 1.37 -14.06 -16.95
CA LYS A 234 0.95 -13.12 -18.01
C LYS A 234 1.57 -11.74 -17.82
N CYS A 235 1.61 -11.23 -16.57
CA CYS A 235 2.29 -9.97 -16.25
C CYS A 235 3.78 -10.04 -16.59
N ILE A 236 4.50 -11.06 -16.12
CA ILE A 236 5.95 -11.25 -16.35
C ILE A 236 6.25 -11.39 -17.84
N GLU A 237 5.42 -12.08 -18.62
CA GLU A 237 5.57 -12.21 -20.06
C GLU A 237 5.48 -10.85 -20.76
N ARG A 238 4.52 -10.01 -20.33
CA ARG A 238 4.29 -8.67 -20.88
C ARG A 238 5.27 -7.61 -20.37
N MET A 239 6.03 -7.88 -19.30
CA MET A 239 7.04 -6.94 -18.81
C MET A 239 8.10 -6.63 -19.88
N PRO A 240 8.56 -5.37 -19.98
CA PRO A 240 9.67 -5.03 -20.86
C PRO A 240 10.97 -5.77 -20.50
N SER A 241 11.74 -6.21 -21.49
CA SER A 241 12.95 -7.03 -21.31
C SER A 241 14.03 -6.37 -20.45
N TYR A 242 14.12 -5.03 -20.48
CA TYR A 242 15.05 -4.26 -19.66
C TYR A 242 14.67 -4.23 -18.16
N LEU A 243 13.42 -4.57 -17.81
CA LEU A 243 12.93 -4.72 -16.44
C LEU A 243 12.98 -6.16 -15.95
N LYS A 244 13.04 -7.15 -16.87
CA LYS A 244 13.21 -8.56 -16.50
C LYS A 244 14.63 -8.90 -16.02
N LYS A 245 15.63 -8.09 -16.38
CA LYS A 245 17.02 -8.30 -15.98
C LYS A 245 17.27 -7.73 -14.58
N VAL A 246 16.98 -8.53 -13.56
CA VAL A 246 17.48 -8.27 -12.20
C VAL A 246 18.95 -8.69 -12.16
N ASP A 247 19.87 -7.72 -12.12
CA ASP A 247 21.27 -8.05 -11.87
C ASP A 247 21.48 -8.35 -10.39
N GLU A 248 21.32 -9.62 -10.00
CA GLU A 248 21.47 -10.07 -8.61
C GLU A 248 22.80 -9.66 -7.96
N LYS A 249 23.87 -9.43 -8.74
CA LYS A 249 25.16 -8.96 -8.22
C LYS A 249 25.12 -7.48 -7.83
N VAL A 250 24.25 -6.70 -8.45
CA VAL A 250 24.03 -5.27 -8.13
C VAL A 250 23.21 -5.13 -6.85
N TRP A 251 22.27 -6.05 -6.61
CA TRP A 251 21.31 -5.95 -5.52
C TRP A 251 21.79 -6.57 -4.21
N TRP A 252 22.51 -7.69 -4.26
CA TRP A 252 22.78 -8.51 -3.09
C TRP A 252 24.25 -8.55 -2.70
N THR A 253 24.51 -8.31 -1.41
CA THR A 253 25.83 -8.57 -0.82
C THR A 253 25.94 -10.05 -0.44
N GLU A 254 27.18 -10.54 -0.29
CA GLU A 254 27.44 -11.90 0.19
C GLU A 254 26.75 -12.19 1.54
N LYS A 255 26.74 -11.21 2.44
CA LYS A 255 26.00 -11.29 3.72
C LYS A 255 24.50 -11.47 3.51
N THR A 256 23.93 -10.77 2.53
CA THR A 256 22.50 -10.86 2.21
C THR A 256 22.16 -12.22 1.59
N ARG A 257 23.06 -12.78 0.77
CA ARG A 257 22.90 -14.12 0.17
C ARG A 257 22.83 -15.23 1.20
N LYS A 258 23.78 -15.25 2.14
CA LYS A 258 23.77 -16.22 3.24
C LYS A 258 22.49 -16.16 4.07
N LYS A 259 21.96 -14.95 4.30
CA LYS A 259 20.67 -14.77 4.98
C LYS A 259 19.50 -15.30 4.16
N MET A 260 19.46 -15.05 2.84
CA MET A 260 18.41 -15.59 1.97
C MET A 260 18.40 -17.11 1.96
N GLU A 261 19.56 -17.76 1.92
CA GLU A 261 19.67 -19.21 2.01
C GLU A 261 19.17 -19.74 3.35
N GLN A 262 19.58 -19.08 4.45
CA GLN A 262 19.11 -19.42 5.79
C GLN A 262 17.59 -19.29 5.91
N TRP A 263 17.00 -18.17 5.48
CA TRP A 263 15.55 -17.97 5.56
C TRP A 263 14.75 -18.98 4.73
N LYS A 264 15.26 -19.37 3.56
CA LYS A 264 14.66 -20.43 2.75
C LYS A 264 14.68 -21.76 3.49
N ALA A 265 15.82 -22.13 4.06
CA ALA A 265 15.98 -23.37 4.83
C ALA A 265 15.10 -23.37 6.10
N ASP A 266 15.02 -22.26 6.82
CA ASP A 266 14.19 -22.15 8.02
C ASP A 266 12.70 -22.34 7.66
N ARG A 267 12.24 -21.81 6.52
CA ARG A 267 10.85 -21.99 6.08
C ARG A 267 10.52 -23.39 5.58
N GLU A 268 11.44 -24.06 4.89
CA GLU A 268 11.26 -25.46 4.49
C GLU A 268 11.09 -26.40 5.69
N ASN A 269 11.60 -26.00 6.87
CA ASN A 269 11.47 -26.77 8.11
C ASN A 269 10.22 -26.42 8.96
N THR A 270 9.49 -25.37 8.60
CA THR A 270 8.34 -24.86 9.38
C THR A 270 6.98 -25.06 8.69
N LEU A 271 6.98 -25.47 7.42
CA LEU A 271 5.81 -25.88 6.62
C LEU A 271 5.67 -27.40 6.58
#